data_AF-A0A9E5E1K3-F1
#
_entry.id   AF-A0A9E5E1K3-F1
#
_cell.length_a   1.000
_cell.length_b   1.000
_cell.length_c   1.000
_cell.angle_alpha   90.00
_cell.angle_beta   90.00
_cell.angle_gamma   90.00
#
_symmetry.space_group_name_H-M   'P 1'
#
loop_
_entity.id
_entity.type
_entity.pdbx_description
1 polymer ?
#
loop_
_entity_poly.entity_id
_entity_poly.type
_entity_poly.pdbx_seq_one_letter_code
_entity_poly.pdbx_strand_id
1 'polypeptide(L)'
;MTEERTSLFEDESDVLAEEEPLNNKFAIASRMIQDLKYRLEQLERLLMSQAETVDENLFIELRHEGGMMRASSAQDRMLEGVFNGEHMVGEDGQIYHVPANYASKSKLVEGDLLKLTIVDGGRFLFKQKGPMERERCVGTLVYDEQLQTWKVVANGLKYRVLPASVSFYHGQAGDEVAILVPKSTPSRWAAIEHLIKQELGMEN
;
A
#
# COMPACT_ATOMS: atom_id res chain seq x y z
N MET A 1 58.40 5.84 -57.88
CA MET A 1 57.67 6.70 -58.84
C MET A 1 56.21 6.32 -58.72
N THR A 2 55.33 7.09 -58.10
CA THR A 2 55.30 8.56 -57.96
C THR A 2 54.47 8.90 -56.72
N GLU A 3 54.89 9.97 -56.05
CA GLU A 3 54.32 10.57 -54.86
C GLU A 3 52.98 11.29 -55.09
N GLU A 4 52.27 11.44 -53.96
CA GLU A 4 51.39 12.54 -53.54
C GLU A 4 50.21 12.99 -54.41
N ARG A 5 49.02 12.94 -53.79
CA ARG A 5 48.20 14.14 -53.57
C ARG A 5 47.22 13.95 -52.41
N THR A 6 47.51 14.69 -51.34
CA THR A 6 46.70 15.00 -50.16
C THR A 6 45.46 15.82 -50.52
N SER A 7 44.30 15.48 -49.95
CA SER A 7 43.09 16.31 -49.85
C SER A 7 42.21 15.70 -48.75
N LEU A 8 42.46 16.02 -47.48
CA LEU A 8 41.65 16.97 -46.70
C LEU A 8 40.15 16.90 -47.01
N PHE A 9 39.45 15.97 -46.37
CA PHE A 9 38.09 16.17 -45.90
C PHE A 9 38.00 15.46 -44.55
N GLU A 10 37.92 16.26 -43.50
CA GLU A 10 37.60 15.87 -42.13
C GLU A 10 36.15 15.35 -42.15
N ASP A 11 35.96 14.04 -42.16
CA ASP A 11 34.69 13.44 -41.75
C ASP A 11 34.69 13.39 -40.21
N GLU A 12 34.38 14.54 -39.60
CA GLU A 12 33.82 14.62 -38.25
C GLU A 12 32.38 14.08 -38.27
N SER A 13 32.23 12.81 -38.64
CA SER A 13 30.94 12.13 -38.59
C SER A 13 30.74 11.51 -37.22
N ASP A 14 29.97 12.23 -36.41
CA ASP A 14 29.02 11.70 -35.44
C ASP A 14 29.61 11.07 -34.17
N VAL A 15 30.09 11.95 -33.29
CA VAL A 15 30.09 11.69 -31.86
C VAL A 15 28.62 11.60 -31.44
N LEU A 16 28.07 10.38 -31.43
CA LEU A 16 26.80 10.08 -30.78
C LEU A 16 26.97 10.35 -29.28
N ALA A 17 26.73 11.59 -28.88
CA ALA A 17 26.49 11.94 -27.50
C ALA A 17 25.21 11.22 -27.06
N GLU A 18 25.40 10.15 -26.29
CA GLU A 18 24.37 9.56 -25.46
C GLU A 18 23.86 10.62 -24.48
N GLU A 19 22.88 11.44 -24.91
CA GLU A 19 22.14 12.31 -23.99
C GLU A 19 21.19 11.46 -23.12
N GLU A 20 21.79 10.89 -22.08
CA GLU A 20 21.29 10.51 -20.76
C GLU A 20 19.75 10.43 -20.54
N PRO A 21 19.18 9.23 -20.21
CA PRO A 21 17.77 9.02 -19.86
C PRO A 21 17.34 9.65 -18.52
N LEU A 22 18.23 10.38 -17.85
CA LEU A 22 18.02 11.00 -16.54
C LEU A 22 17.11 12.23 -16.61
N ASN A 23 17.18 13.01 -17.69
CA ASN A 23 16.40 14.24 -17.87
C ASN A 23 14.89 13.95 -17.96
N ASN A 24 14.51 12.83 -18.58
CA ASN A 24 13.11 12.41 -18.66
C ASN A 24 12.53 12.02 -17.31
N LYS A 25 13.28 11.32 -16.45
CA LYS A 25 12.78 10.95 -15.11
C LYS A 25 12.57 12.18 -14.23
N PHE A 26 13.49 13.14 -14.29
CA PHE A 26 13.37 14.39 -13.55
C PHE A 26 12.23 15.28 -14.10
N ALA A 27 12.05 15.33 -15.41
CA ALA A 27 10.94 16.05 -16.03
C ALA A 27 9.58 15.41 -15.70
N ILE A 28 9.49 14.08 -15.70
CA ILE A 28 8.29 13.34 -15.31
C ILE A 28 7.99 13.55 -13.82
N ALA A 29 8.99 13.42 -12.95
CA ALA A 29 8.84 13.67 -11.51
C ALA A 29 8.40 15.12 -11.24
N SER A 30 9.01 16.09 -11.94
CA SER A 30 8.64 17.50 -11.83
C SER A 30 7.19 17.74 -12.26
N ARG A 31 6.74 17.10 -13.35
CA ARG A 31 5.36 17.18 -13.83
C ARG A 31 4.37 16.55 -12.85
N MET A 32 4.71 15.40 -12.26
CA MET A 32 3.89 14.74 -11.22
C MET A 32 3.78 15.61 -9.97
N ILE A 33 4.87 16.23 -9.53
CA ILE A 33 4.86 17.14 -8.37
C ILE A 33 3.97 18.35 -8.66
N GLN A 34 4.01 18.88 -9.88
CA GLN A 34 3.21 20.04 -10.27
C GLN A 34 1.71 19.69 -10.32
N ASP A 35 1.37 18.49 -10.82
CA ASP A 35 0.01 17.96 -10.80
C ASP A 35 -0.52 17.76 -9.37
N LEU A 36 0.31 17.19 -8.48
CA LEU A 36 -0.04 17.01 -7.07
C LEU A 36 -0.25 18.34 -6.35
N LYS A 37 0.59 19.35 -6.62
CA LYS A 37 0.42 20.71 -6.06
C LYS A 37 -0.90 21.32 -6.51
N TYR A 38 -1.22 21.22 -7.79
CA TYR A 38 -2.49 21.72 -8.32
C TYR A 38 -3.69 21.05 -7.65
N ARG A 39 -3.67 19.72 -7.50
CA ARG A 39 -4.74 18.96 -6.83
C ARG A 39 -4.92 19.37 -5.37
N LEU A 40 -3.82 19.59 -4.64
CA LEU A 40 -3.85 20.08 -3.26
C LEU A 40 -4.50 21.47 -3.17
N GLU A 41 -4.15 22.38 -4.06
CA GLU A 41 -4.71 23.74 -4.09
C GLU A 41 -6.23 23.72 -4.40
N GLN A 42 -6.68 22.83 -5.28
CA GLN A 42 -8.12 22.64 -5.54
C GLN A 42 -8.86 22.11 -4.30
N LEU A 43 -8.24 21.18 -3.56
CA LEU A 43 -8.79 20.66 -2.31
C LEU A 43 -8.86 21.73 -1.22
N GLU A 44 -7.83 22.57 -1.09
CA GLU A 44 -7.82 23.70 -0.16
C GLU A 44 -8.93 24.71 -0.49
N ARG A 45 -9.12 25.02 -1.78
CA ARG A 45 -10.23 25.88 -2.22
C ARG A 45 -11.60 25.32 -1.86
N LEU A 46 -11.80 24.01 -2.06
CA LEU A 46 -13.04 23.32 -1.69
C LEU A 46 -13.32 23.32 -0.18
N LEU A 47 -12.26 23.22 0.63
CA LEU A 47 -12.38 23.28 2.09
C LEU A 47 -12.63 24.71 2.58
N MET A 48 -12.01 25.71 1.94
CA MET A 48 -12.25 27.13 2.22
C MET A 48 -13.60 27.63 1.72
N SER A 49 -14.21 26.97 0.73
CA SER A 49 -15.55 27.31 0.24
C SER A 49 -16.69 26.77 1.11
N GLN A 50 -16.43 26.29 2.33
CA GLN A 50 -17.50 26.05 3.31
C GLN A 50 -18.03 27.37 3.89
N ALA A 51 -18.72 28.12 3.05
CA ALA A 51 -19.70 29.14 3.43
C ALA A 51 -20.61 29.49 2.23
N GLU A 52 -21.20 28.49 1.58
CA GLU A 52 -22.54 28.50 0.96
C GLU A 52 -22.67 27.25 0.08
N THR A 53 -23.67 26.42 0.41
CA THR A 53 -24.17 25.22 -0.29
C THR A 53 -23.24 24.63 -1.36
N VAL A 54 -22.49 23.60 -0.99
CA VAL A 54 -21.75 22.78 -1.95
C VAL A 54 -22.75 22.14 -2.92
N ASP A 55 -22.73 22.57 -4.18
CA ASP A 55 -23.46 21.94 -5.27
C ASP A 55 -23.04 20.47 -5.35
N GLU A 56 -23.95 19.55 -5.05
CA GLU A 56 -23.69 18.09 -5.04
C GLU A 56 -23.12 17.60 -6.38
N ASN A 57 -23.37 18.35 -7.46
CA ASN A 57 -22.87 18.07 -8.80
C ASN A 57 -21.35 18.22 -8.94
N LEU A 58 -20.69 19.12 -8.20
CA LEU A 58 -19.23 19.30 -8.26
C LEU A 58 -18.49 18.13 -7.57
N PHE A 59 -19.10 17.55 -6.54
CA PHE A 59 -18.60 16.35 -5.87
C PHE A 59 -18.73 15.09 -6.76
N ILE A 60 -19.71 15.08 -7.66
CA ILE A 60 -19.90 14.03 -8.66
C ILE A 60 -18.90 14.18 -9.81
N GLU A 61 -18.57 15.40 -10.26
CA GLU A 61 -17.56 15.63 -11.31
C GLU A 61 -16.15 15.20 -10.87
N LEU A 62 -15.76 15.45 -9.62
CA LEU A 62 -14.49 14.95 -9.06
C LEU A 62 -14.45 13.42 -8.92
N ARG A 63 -15.60 12.76 -8.80
CA ARG A 63 -15.73 11.29 -8.90
C ARG A 63 -15.70 10.80 -10.35
N HIS A 64 -16.15 11.62 -11.30
CA HIS A 64 -16.38 11.20 -12.69
C HIS A 64 -15.11 11.18 -13.56
N GLU A 65 -14.07 11.94 -13.25
CA GLU A 65 -12.77 11.77 -13.92
C GLU A 65 -11.92 10.60 -13.36
N GLY A 66 -12.37 9.97 -12.27
CA GLY A 66 -11.71 8.84 -11.59
C GLY A 66 -12.27 7.45 -11.89
N GLY A 67 -13.07 7.30 -12.95
CA GLY A 67 -13.49 5.98 -13.42
C GLY A 67 -15.00 5.87 -13.62
N MET A 68 -15.45 6.33 -14.79
CA MET A 68 -16.58 5.72 -15.46
C MET A 68 -16.47 4.20 -15.34
N MET A 69 -17.58 3.61 -14.90
CA MET A 69 -18.01 2.26 -15.23
C MET A 69 -17.87 2.08 -16.75
N ARG A 70 -16.68 1.73 -17.23
CA ARG A 70 -16.56 1.05 -18.51
C ARG A 70 -17.12 -0.33 -18.25
N ALA A 71 -18.42 -0.45 -18.53
CA ALA A 71 -19.05 -1.70 -18.92
C ALA A 71 -18.32 -2.21 -20.17
N SER A 72 -17.13 -2.76 -19.98
CA SER A 72 -16.44 -3.57 -20.96
C SER A 72 -16.52 -5.00 -20.45
N SER A 73 -17.50 -5.72 -21.01
CA SER A 73 -17.61 -7.18 -21.12
C SER A 73 -17.30 -8.01 -19.86
N ALA A 74 -18.31 -8.75 -19.40
CA ALA A 74 -18.26 -9.91 -18.52
C ALA A 74 -16.94 -10.71 -18.63
N GLN A 75 -15.95 -10.30 -17.85
CA GLN A 75 -14.65 -10.94 -17.75
C GLN A 75 -14.09 -10.60 -16.37
N ASP A 76 -13.80 -11.63 -15.59
CA ASP A 76 -13.17 -11.52 -14.28
C ASP A 76 -11.94 -10.60 -14.37
N ARG A 77 -12.03 -9.40 -13.82
CA ARG A 77 -10.90 -8.46 -13.78
C ARG A 77 -9.99 -8.87 -12.63
N MET A 78 -8.76 -9.23 -12.97
CA MET A 78 -7.73 -9.58 -12.00
C MET A 78 -6.75 -8.42 -11.86
N LEU A 79 -6.46 -8.03 -10.62
CA LEU A 79 -5.46 -7.03 -10.26
C LEU A 79 -4.51 -7.61 -9.21
N GLU A 80 -3.26 -7.18 -9.23
CA GLU A 80 -2.31 -7.42 -8.13
C GLU A 80 -2.14 -6.14 -7.31
N GLY A 81 -1.72 -6.28 -6.07
CA GLY A 81 -1.57 -5.15 -5.15
C GLY A 81 -0.92 -5.53 -3.84
N VAL A 82 -0.54 -4.52 -3.07
CA VAL A 82 0.21 -4.67 -1.83
C VAL A 82 -0.67 -4.37 -0.64
N PHE A 83 -0.67 -5.25 0.37
CA PHE A 83 -1.40 -5.04 1.61
C PHE A 83 -0.73 -3.97 2.48
N ASN A 84 -1.51 -3.03 3.02
CA ASN A 84 -1.00 -1.92 3.86
C ASN A 84 -1.45 -2.00 5.33
N GLY A 85 -1.95 -3.16 5.78
CA GLY A 85 -2.42 -3.39 7.14
C GLY A 85 -3.95 -3.44 7.29
N GLU A 86 -4.69 -2.71 6.45
CA GLU A 86 -6.17 -2.75 6.40
C GLU A 86 -6.70 -2.96 4.98
N HIS A 87 -6.00 -2.42 3.99
CA HIS A 87 -6.43 -2.38 2.60
C HIS A 87 -5.35 -2.94 1.67
N MET A 88 -5.73 -3.22 0.42
CA MET A 88 -4.83 -3.53 -0.67
C MET A 88 -4.68 -2.28 -1.55
N VAL A 89 -3.45 -1.85 -1.79
CA VAL A 89 -3.14 -0.82 -2.80
C VAL A 89 -2.87 -1.55 -4.11
N GLY A 90 -3.76 -1.39 -5.09
CA GLY A 90 -3.64 -2.02 -6.41
C GLY A 90 -2.55 -1.38 -7.25
N GLU A 91 -2.10 -2.11 -8.27
CA GLU A 91 -1.18 -1.61 -9.31
C GLU A 91 -1.75 -0.41 -10.08
N ASP A 92 -3.07 -0.22 -10.06
CA ASP A 92 -3.76 0.95 -10.61
C ASP A 92 -3.80 2.16 -9.66
N GLY A 93 -3.16 2.04 -8.49
CA GLY A 93 -3.13 3.07 -7.45
C GLY A 93 -4.40 3.15 -6.61
N GLN A 94 -5.40 2.29 -6.87
CA GLN A 94 -6.65 2.30 -6.14
C GLN A 94 -6.54 1.51 -4.83
N ILE A 95 -7.33 1.94 -3.83
CA ILE A 95 -7.36 1.30 -2.51
C ILE A 95 -8.59 0.39 -2.44
N TYR A 96 -8.36 -0.90 -2.18
CA TYR A 96 -9.40 -1.92 -2.06
C TYR A 96 -9.50 -2.41 -0.62
N HIS A 97 -10.72 -2.37 -0.08
CA HIS A 97 -10.94 -2.77 1.31
C HIS A 97 -10.81 -4.29 1.49
N VAL A 98 -9.88 -4.73 2.33
CA VAL A 98 -9.67 -6.16 2.59
C VAL A 98 -10.52 -6.56 3.81
N PRO A 99 -11.31 -7.63 3.74
CA PRO A 99 -12.08 -8.10 4.89
C PRO A 99 -11.17 -8.45 6.07
N ALA A 100 -11.42 -7.86 7.24
CA ALA A 100 -10.60 -8.07 8.45
C ALA A 100 -10.46 -9.55 8.84
N ASN A 101 -11.52 -10.35 8.63
CA ASN A 101 -11.49 -11.80 8.87
C ASN A 101 -10.57 -12.57 7.92
N TYR A 102 -10.46 -12.13 6.67
CA TYR A 102 -9.53 -12.73 5.71
C TYR A 102 -8.09 -12.37 6.08
N ALA A 103 -7.85 -11.09 6.42
CA ALA A 103 -6.56 -10.60 6.83
C ALA A 103 -6.05 -11.26 8.13
N SER A 104 -6.94 -11.44 9.13
CA SER A 104 -6.59 -12.12 10.38
C SER A 104 -6.27 -13.61 10.19
N LYS A 105 -7.13 -14.35 9.46
CA LYS A 105 -6.95 -15.79 9.21
C LYS A 105 -5.70 -16.08 8.38
N SER A 106 -5.42 -15.25 7.38
CA SER A 106 -4.25 -15.40 6.52
C SER A 106 -2.97 -14.81 7.14
N LYS A 107 -3.08 -14.18 8.32
CA LYS A 107 -1.99 -13.49 9.03
C LYS A 107 -1.25 -12.53 8.10
N LEU A 108 -2.02 -11.70 7.39
CA LEU A 108 -1.47 -10.75 6.42
C LEU A 108 -0.62 -9.70 7.11
N VAL A 109 0.55 -9.44 6.54
CA VAL A 109 1.52 -8.45 7.02
C VAL A 109 1.66 -7.34 5.98
N GLU A 110 1.94 -6.11 6.41
CA GLU A 110 2.23 -5.01 5.49
C GLU A 110 3.28 -5.42 4.46
N GLY A 111 3.01 -5.16 3.19
CA GLY A 111 3.88 -5.57 2.09
C GLY A 111 3.52 -6.91 1.45
N ASP A 112 2.59 -7.69 2.00
CA ASP A 112 2.13 -8.93 1.38
C ASP A 112 1.50 -8.67 0.01
N LEU A 113 1.89 -9.48 -0.98
CA LEU A 113 1.35 -9.40 -2.33
C LEU A 113 0.01 -10.15 -2.41
N LEU A 114 -1.03 -9.41 -2.76
CA LEU A 114 -2.38 -9.90 -2.92
C LEU A 114 -2.77 -9.87 -4.39
N LYS A 115 -3.61 -10.84 -4.76
CA LYS A 115 -4.37 -10.84 -6.00
C LYS A 115 -5.83 -10.59 -5.68
N LEU A 116 -6.39 -9.57 -6.32
CA LEU A 116 -7.81 -9.27 -6.30
C LEU A 116 -8.44 -9.80 -7.60
N THR A 117 -9.48 -10.61 -7.46
CA THR A 117 -10.37 -10.96 -8.56
C THR A 117 -11.72 -10.28 -8.32
N ILE A 118 -12.13 -9.45 -9.26
CA ILE A 118 -13.45 -8.83 -9.29
C ILE A 118 -14.34 -9.74 -10.13
N VAL A 119 -15.24 -10.48 -9.47
CA VAL A 119 -16.16 -11.40 -10.15
C VAL A 119 -17.41 -10.67 -10.64
N ASP A 120 -18.06 -11.25 -11.65
CA ASP A 120 -19.36 -10.80 -12.12
C ASP A 120 -20.36 -10.70 -10.94
N GLY A 121 -20.82 -9.48 -10.67
CA GLY A 121 -21.60 -9.12 -9.48
C GLY A 121 -20.87 -8.22 -8.47
N GLY A 122 -19.64 -7.77 -8.77
CA GLY A 122 -18.93 -6.76 -7.99
C GLY A 122 -18.37 -7.25 -6.65
N ARG A 123 -18.30 -8.58 -6.45
CA ARG A 123 -17.66 -9.15 -5.26
C ARG A 123 -16.15 -9.15 -5.45
N PHE A 124 -15.45 -8.81 -4.37
CA PHE A 124 -13.98 -8.81 -4.32
C PHE A 124 -13.48 -10.10 -3.67
N LEU A 125 -12.74 -10.90 -4.44
CA LEU A 125 -12.06 -12.08 -3.94
C LEU A 125 -10.57 -11.80 -3.82
N PHE A 126 -10.05 -11.85 -2.59
CA PHE A 126 -8.63 -11.66 -2.30
C PHE A 126 -7.94 -13.01 -2.14
N LYS A 127 -6.75 -13.15 -2.74
CA LYS A 127 -5.87 -14.28 -2.55
C LYS A 127 -4.44 -13.81 -2.35
N GLN A 128 -3.79 -14.24 -1.27
CA GLN A 128 -2.36 -14.02 -1.06
C GLN A 128 -1.55 -14.78 -2.14
N LYS A 129 -0.68 -14.06 -2.85
CA LYS A 129 0.23 -14.65 -3.84
C LYS A 129 1.60 -14.97 -3.26
N GLY A 130 2.09 -14.13 -2.35
CA GLY A 130 3.38 -14.33 -1.71
C GLY A 130 3.44 -13.58 -0.39
N PRO A 131 3.77 -14.25 0.73
CA PRO A 131 4.06 -13.54 1.97
C PRO A 131 5.38 -12.79 1.84
N MET A 132 5.45 -11.60 2.43
CA MET A 132 6.72 -10.87 2.59
C MET A 132 7.61 -11.56 3.64
N GLU A 133 8.93 -11.36 3.53
CA GLU A 133 9.86 -11.74 4.60
C GLU A 133 9.48 -11.06 5.91
N ARG A 134 9.27 -11.88 6.94
CA ARG A 134 8.74 -11.44 8.23
C ARG A 134 9.56 -11.98 9.37
N GLU A 135 9.67 -11.17 10.41
CA GLU A 135 10.27 -11.50 11.69
C GLU A 135 9.17 -11.76 12.71
N ARG A 136 9.44 -12.69 13.62
CA ARG A 136 8.55 -12.99 14.74
C ARG A 136 9.04 -12.26 15.97
N CYS A 137 8.15 -11.49 16.59
CA CYS A 137 8.42 -10.77 17.83
C CYS A 137 7.39 -11.19 18.90
N VAL A 138 7.80 -11.11 20.16
CA VAL A 138 6.88 -11.25 21.30
C VAL A 138 6.63 -9.86 21.87
N GLY A 139 5.38 -9.59 22.21
CA GLY A 139 5.00 -8.32 22.81
C GLY A 139 3.76 -8.43 23.68
N THR A 140 3.45 -7.34 24.36
CA THR A 140 2.27 -7.24 25.23
C THR A 140 1.13 -6.60 24.46
N LEU A 141 -0.05 -7.23 24.50
CA LEU A 141 -1.27 -6.70 23.92
C LEU A 141 -1.81 -5.55 24.78
N VAL A 142 -2.11 -4.43 24.15
CA VAL A 142 -2.60 -3.20 24.80
C VAL A 142 -3.83 -2.71 24.05
N TYR A 143 -4.83 -2.28 24.79
CA TYR A 143 -5.99 -1.61 24.23
C TYR A 143 -5.83 -0.09 24.35
N ASP A 144 -5.97 0.62 23.23
CA ASP A 144 -5.98 2.08 23.21
C ASP A 144 -7.43 2.56 23.32
N GLU A 145 -7.84 3.02 24.51
CA GLU A 145 -9.20 3.47 24.76
C GLU A 145 -9.58 4.74 24.00
N GLN A 146 -8.61 5.60 23.66
CA GLN A 146 -8.90 6.84 22.93
C GLN A 146 -9.22 6.56 21.46
N LEU A 147 -8.44 5.66 20.85
CA LEU A 147 -8.59 5.31 19.44
C LEU A 147 -9.47 4.08 19.22
N GLN A 148 -9.91 3.40 20.28
CA GLN A 148 -10.65 2.14 20.23
C GLN A 148 -9.94 1.10 19.34
N THR A 149 -8.61 1.02 19.45
CA THR A 149 -7.77 0.14 18.63
C THR A 149 -6.89 -0.76 19.48
N TRP A 150 -6.69 -1.99 19.02
CA TRP A 150 -5.74 -2.91 19.61
C TRP A 150 -4.33 -2.65 19.08
N LYS A 151 -3.36 -2.68 20.00
CA LYS A 151 -1.94 -2.49 19.70
C LYS A 151 -1.11 -3.53 20.45
N VAL A 152 0.06 -3.86 19.92
CA VAL A 152 1.04 -4.71 20.59
C VAL A 152 2.32 -3.91 20.78
N VAL A 153 2.85 -3.92 21.99
CA VAL A 153 4.13 -3.30 22.33
C VAL A 153 5.21 -4.38 22.28
N ALA A 154 6.11 -4.28 21.31
CA ALA A 154 7.23 -5.21 21.14
C ALA A 154 8.51 -4.44 20.82
N ASN A 155 9.64 -4.78 21.46
CA ASN A 155 10.93 -4.13 21.25
C ASN A 155 10.90 -2.58 21.36
N GLY A 156 10.05 -2.04 22.24
CA GLY A 156 9.87 -0.59 22.41
C GLY A 156 9.03 0.11 21.33
N LEU A 157 8.55 -0.63 20.33
CA LEU A 157 7.68 -0.13 19.26
C LEU A 157 6.23 -0.56 19.49
N LYS A 158 5.29 0.26 19.00
CA LYS A 158 3.84 0.01 19.07
C LYS A 158 3.32 -0.36 17.68
N TYR A 159 2.82 -1.58 17.54
CA TYR A 159 2.22 -2.06 16.30
C TYR A 159 0.70 -2.13 16.44
N ARG A 160 -0.04 -1.65 15.45
CA ARG A 160 -1.49 -1.85 15.35
C ARG A 160 -1.76 -3.30 14.95
N VAL A 161 -2.79 -3.88 15.52
CA VAL A 161 -3.22 -5.24 15.18
C VAL A 161 -4.71 -5.24 14.84
N LEU A 162 -5.12 -6.16 13.97
CA LEU A 162 -6.51 -6.28 13.55
C LEU A 162 -7.38 -6.74 14.75
N PRO A 163 -8.49 -6.04 15.05
CA PRO A 163 -9.42 -6.46 16.11
C PRO A 163 -9.93 -7.90 15.90
N ALA A 164 -10.17 -8.28 14.64
CA ALA A 164 -10.59 -9.64 14.29
C ALA A 164 -9.58 -10.71 14.72
N SER A 165 -8.28 -10.41 14.69
CA SER A 165 -7.25 -11.32 15.19
C SER A 165 -7.32 -11.46 16.71
N VAL A 166 -7.50 -10.35 17.43
CA VAL A 166 -7.63 -10.35 18.89
C VAL A 166 -8.85 -11.14 19.34
N SER A 167 -10.01 -10.91 18.71
CA SER A 167 -11.23 -11.65 19.00
C SER A 167 -11.10 -13.15 18.70
N PHE A 168 -10.42 -13.53 17.62
CA PHE A 168 -10.21 -14.93 17.27
C PHE A 168 -9.40 -15.69 18.34
N TYR A 169 -8.34 -15.06 18.86
CA TYR A 169 -7.53 -15.66 19.91
C TYR A 169 -8.10 -15.46 21.32
N HIS A 170 -9.14 -14.65 21.49
CA HIS A 170 -9.70 -14.24 22.79
C HIS A 170 -8.68 -13.50 23.66
N GLY A 171 -7.86 -12.65 23.02
CA GLY A 171 -6.82 -11.88 23.70
C GLY A 171 -7.40 -10.76 24.57
N GLN A 172 -6.76 -10.52 25.71
CA GLN A 172 -7.07 -9.45 26.66
C GLN A 172 -5.89 -8.49 26.78
N ALA A 173 -6.17 -7.25 27.20
CA ALA A 173 -5.11 -6.29 27.48
C ALA A 173 -4.21 -6.83 28.61
N GLY A 174 -2.90 -6.85 28.38
CA GLY A 174 -1.92 -7.45 29.27
C GLY A 174 -1.41 -8.82 28.82
N ASP A 175 -2.09 -9.50 27.89
CA ASP A 175 -1.64 -10.81 27.40
C ASP A 175 -0.34 -10.70 26.58
N GLU A 176 0.52 -11.70 26.71
CA GLU A 176 1.66 -11.87 25.80
C GLU A 176 1.21 -12.51 24.50
N VAL A 177 1.61 -11.89 23.38
CA VAL A 177 1.27 -12.33 22.03
C VAL A 177 2.53 -12.46 21.18
N ALA A 178 2.57 -13.51 20.36
CA ALA A 178 3.50 -13.59 19.26
C ALA A 178 2.91 -12.84 18.05
N ILE A 179 3.68 -11.89 17.51
CA ILE A 179 3.32 -11.12 16.32
C ILE A 179 4.32 -11.35 15.19
N LEU A 180 3.84 -11.17 13.96
CA LEU A 180 4.63 -11.16 12.74
C LEU A 180 4.69 -9.74 12.19
N VAL A 181 5.91 -9.27 11.93
CA VAL A 181 6.20 -7.95 11.36
C VAL A 181 7.11 -8.10 10.13
N PRO A 182 7.08 -7.18 9.16
CA PRO A 182 8.02 -7.23 8.04
C PRO A 182 9.46 -7.09 8.54
N LYS A 183 10.38 -7.88 7.98
CA LYS A 183 11.80 -7.83 8.36
C LYS A 183 12.53 -6.65 7.73
N SER A 184 12.17 -6.30 6.50
CA SER A 184 12.95 -5.40 5.65
C SER A 184 12.39 -3.97 5.59
N THR A 185 11.20 -3.73 6.17
CA THR A 185 10.47 -2.47 6.03
C THR A 185 9.87 -2.05 7.37
N PRO A 186 9.98 -0.78 7.79
CA PRO A 186 9.26 -0.31 8.96
C PRO A 186 7.76 -0.44 8.75
N SER A 187 7.07 -1.03 9.72
CA SER A 187 5.64 -1.33 9.66
C SER A 187 4.90 -0.68 10.81
N ARG A 188 3.68 -0.21 10.55
CA ARG A 188 2.78 0.28 11.61
C ARG A 188 1.85 -0.81 12.10
N TRP A 189 1.66 -1.86 11.30
CA TRP A 189 0.78 -2.98 11.55
C TRP A 189 1.57 -4.27 11.78
N ALA A 190 0.99 -5.16 12.56
CA ALA A 190 1.49 -6.50 12.78
C ALA A 190 0.35 -7.52 12.72
N ALA A 191 0.67 -8.75 12.30
CA ALA A 191 -0.27 -9.86 12.35
C ALA A 191 -0.07 -10.66 13.64
N ILE A 192 -1.14 -10.98 14.36
CA ILE A 192 -1.05 -11.88 15.52
C ILE A 192 -0.91 -13.32 15.02
N GLU A 193 0.09 -14.02 15.53
CA GLU A 193 0.33 -15.42 15.21
C GLU A 193 -0.36 -16.38 16.18
N HIS A 194 -0.24 -16.10 17.48
CA HIS A 194 -0.92 -16.78 18.61
C HIS A 194 -0.71 -16.02 19.92
N LEU A 195 -1.55 -16.31 20.91
CA LEU A 195 -1.34 -15.92 22.30
C LEU A 195 -0.34 -16.86 22.97
N ILE A 196 0.53 -16.30 23.80
CA ILE A 196 1.41 -17.03 24.70
C ILE A 196 0.70 -17.03 26.05
N LYS A 197 -0.12 -18.05 26.30
CA LYS A 197 -0.62 -18.27 27.66
C LYS A 197 0.54 -18.80 28.49
N GLN A 198 0.87 -18.12 29.59
CA GLN A 198 1.61 -18.77 30.65
C GLN A 198 0.77 -19.95 31.12
N GLU A 199 1.22 -21.18 30.86
CA GLU A 199 0.79 -22.31 31.66
C GLU A 199 1.22 -21.98 33.09
N LEU A 200 0.27 -21.49 33.89
CA LEU A 200 0.37 -21.55 35.34
C LEU A 200 0.51 -23.04 35.67
N GLY A 201 1.76 -23.47 35.85
CA GLY A 201 2.10 -24.76 36.40
C GLY A 201 1.36 -24.91 37.72
N MET A 202 0.27 -25.66 37.70
CA MET A 202 -0.27 -26.24 38.91
C MET A 202 0.62 -27.43 39.28
N GLU A 203 1.79 -27.12 39.84
CA GLU A 203 2.41 -28.01 40.82
C GLU A 203 1.80 -27.64 42.18
N ASN A 204 0.91 -28.51 42.66
CA ASN A 204 0.89 -29.08 44.02
C ASN A 204 -0.32 -30.00 44.19
#